data_AF-A0A8B8DJV1-F1
#
_entry.id   AF-A0A8B8DJV1-F1
#
_cell.length_a   1.000
_cell.length_b   1.000
_cell.length_c   1.000
_cell.angle_alpha   90.00
_cell.angle_beta   90.00
_cell.angle_gamma   90.00
#
_symmetry.space_group_name_H-M   'P 1'
#
loop_
_entity.id
_entity.type
_entity.pdbx_description
1 polymer ?
#
loop_
_entity_poly.entity_id
_entity_poly.type
_entity_poly.pdbx_seq_one_letter_code
_entity_poly.pdbx_strand_id
1 'polypeptide(L)'
;MYAKVAVTIIFFVAVSEAFVVDFVRDLFSSCSDAKNNISPVQDVSQTCLQQAAAGSCGFYDCFEQRFPCGNCGFNKHYSTYDCEKFYLPVYYNQFNDLGKRWINATGDCLINTLKQFYTQDTVRCRMVKTTMMDHVSTCYLHNSANISFCDIFWDNKDALMGVYEADSFLQPTEIHRILFEVGQIGARCAGDRGSEFRTMLTERLTPLLSQAGSHLQEAGQRVRNWFSGIFTK
;
A
#
# COMPACT_ATOMS: atom_id res chain seq x y z
N MET A 1 -35.13 16.13 -18.92
CA MET A 1 -34.60 15.40 -17.75
C MET A 1 -33.17 14.86 -17.96
N TYR A 2 -32.71 14.63 -19.21
CA TYR A 2 -31.36 14.12 -19.50
C TYR A 2 -30.22 15.17 -19.48
N ALA A 3 -30.53 16.46 -19.61
CA ALA A 3 -29.51 17.52 -19.66
C ALA A 3 -28.88 17.88 -18.29
N LYS A 4 -29.62 17.71 -17.18
CA LYS A 4 -29.11 18.04 -15.83
C LYS A 4 -28.14 16.99 -15.28
N VAL A 5 -28.26 15.74 -15.73
CA VAL A 5 -27.35 14.64 -15.37
C VAL A 5 -26.00 14.81 -16.07
N ALA A 6 -26.00 15.22 -17.34
CA ALA A 6 -24.78 15.45 -18.11
C ALA A 6 -23.92 16.61 -17.55
N VAL A 7 -24.53 17.74 -17.17
CA VAL A 7 -23.78 18.89 -16.63
C VAL A 7 -23.19 18.60 -15.24
N THR A 8 -23.85 17.78 -14.44
CA THR A 8 -23.36 17.37 -13.10
C THR A 8 -22.18 16.38 -13.22
N ILE A 9 -22.21 15.48 -14.21
CA ILE A 9 -21.08 14.58 -14.51
C ILE A 9 -19.90 15.36 -15.08
N ILE A 10 -20.13 16.35 -15.95
CA ILE A 10 -19.06 17.19 -16.53
C ILE A 10 -18.40 18.09 -15.47
N PHE A 11 -19.15 18.60 -14.49
CA PHE A 11 -18.58 19.33 -13.34
C PHE A 11 -17.81 18.41 -12.38
N PHE A 12 -18.27 17.17 -12.17
CA PHE A 12 -17.51 16.15 -11.45
C PHE A 12 -16.17 15.86 -12.13
N VAL A 13 -16.16 15.77 -13.47
CA VAL A 13 -14.92 15.61 -14.25
C VAL A 13 -14.05 16.87 -14.14
N ALA A 14 -14.54 18.08 -14.41
CA ALA A 14 -13.71 19.28 -14.46
C ALA A 14 -13.10 19.74 -13.12
N VAL A 15 -13.82 19.59 -12.00
CA VAL A 15 -13.31 19.94 -10.66
C VAL A 15 -12.41 18.82 -10.11
N SER A 16 -12.68 17.56 -10.50
CA SER A 16 -11.72 16.47 -10.27
C SER A 16 -10.48 16.67 -11.12
N GLU A 17 -10.57 17.14 -12.36
CA GLU A 17 -9.39 17.30 -13.22
C GLU A 17 -8.46 18.37 -12.68
N ALA A 18 -8.90 19.56 -12.22
CA ALA A 18 -7.95 20.56 -11.73
C ALA A 18 -7.24 20.14 -10.42
N PHE A 19 -7.95 19.56 -9.45
CA PHE A 19 -7.40 19.19 -8.14
C PHE A 19 -6.66 17.84 -8.19
N VAL A 20 -7.15 16.88 -8.97
CA VAL A 20 -6.45 15.63 -9.24
C VAL A 20 -5.25 15.92 -10.14
N VAL A 21 -5.33 16.77 -11.16
CA VAL A 21 -4.17 17.09 -12.01
C VAL A 21 -3.10 17.87 -11.26
N ASP A 22 -3.39 18.78 -10.33
CA ASP A 22 -2.34 19.44 -9.54
C ASP A 22 -1.73 18.48 -8.48
N PHE A 23 -2.53 17.64 -7.81
CA PHE A 23 -2.03 16.62 -6.87
C PHE A 23 -1.25 15.49 -7.58
N VAL A 24 -1.74 15.03 -8.73
CA VAL A 24 -1.06 14.09 -9.65
C VAL A 24 0.17 14.78 -10.24
N ARG A 25 0.11 16.05 -10.66
CA ARG A 25 1.30 16.76 -11.17
C ARG A 25 2.35 16.92 -10.08
N ASP A 26 2.01 17.16 -8.82
CA ASP A 26 2.98 17.20 -7.72
C ASP A 26 3.52 15.80 -7.36
N LEU A 27 2.69 14.74 -7.38
CA LEU A 27 3.13 13.34 -7.22
C LEU A 27 4.03 12.85 -8.36
N PHE A 28 3.73 13.24 -9.60
CA PHE A 28 4.44 12.77 -10.80
C PHE A 28 5.62 13.68 -11.18
N SER A 29 5.58 14.99 -10.87
CA SER A 29 6.70 15.92 -11.10
C SER A 29 7.79 15.78 -10.04
N SER A 30 7.45 15.51 -8.77
CA SER A 30 8.42 15.29 -7.69
C SER A 30 9.31 14.05 -7.91
N CYS A 31 8.93 13.15 -8.83
CA CYS A 31 9.66 11.90 -9.09
C CYS A 31 10.33 11.87 -10.48
N SER A 32 10.57 13.01 -11.13
CA SER A 32 11.38 13.05 -12.35
C SER A 32 12.83 12.65 -12.07
N ASP A 33 13.38 13.09 -10.94
CA ASP A 33 14.74 12.76 -10.49
C ASP A 33 14.89 11.30 -10.04
N ALA A 34 13.78 10.65 -9.69
CA ALA A 34 13.75 9.21 -9.36
C ALA A 34 14.05 8.29 -10.56
N LYS A 35 14.15 8.86 -11.78
CA LYS A 35 14.65 8.15 -12.97
C LYS A 35 16.18 8.10 -13.02
N ASN A 36 16.86 9.04 -12.36
CA ASN A 36 18.32 9.15 -12.36
C ASN A 36 18.92 8.28 -11.26
N ASN A 37 20.19 7.91 -11.43
CA ASN A 37 20.96 7.25 -10.40
C ASN A 37 21.26 8.25 -9.27
N ILE A 38 20.96 7.88 -8.03
CA ILE A 38 21.38 8.61 -6.83
C ILE A 38 22.57 7.90 -6.20
N SER A 39 23.53 8.69 -5.73
CA SER A 39 24.65 8.21 -4.94
C SER A 39 24.24 8.09 -3.47
N PRO A 40 24.86 7.18 -2.70
CA PRO A 40 24.60 7.07 -1.27
C PRO A 40 25.06 8.32 -0.54
N VAL A 41 24.29 8.75 0.46
CA VAL A 41 24.68 9.87 1.34
C VAL A 41 25.54 9.42 2.53
N GLN A 42 25.66 8.11 2.73
CA GLN A 42 26.48 7.48 3.76
C GLN A 42 26.94 6.08 3.33
N ASP A 43 28.01 5.61 3.95
CA ASP A 43 28.54 4.28 3.68
C ASP A 43 27.59 3.16 4.16
N VAL A 44 27.87 1.94 3.70
CA VAL A 44 27.17 0.75 4.17
C VAL A 44 27.44 0.57 5.67
N SER A 45 26.38 0.53 6.47
CA SER A 45 26.45 0.37 7.92
C SER A 45 26.35 -1.10 8.32
N GLN A 46 27.28 -1.55 9.17
CA GLN A 46 27.24 -2.91 9.72
C GLN A 46 25.99 -3.16 10.58
N THR A 47 25.53 -2.15 11.33
CA THR A 47 24.28 -2.24 12.10
C THR A 47 23.08 -2.43 11.18
N CYS A 48 23.05 -1.74 10.03
CA CYS A 48 22.00 -1.92 9.04
C CYS A 48 22.04 -3.31 8.40
N LEU A 49 23.23 -3.84 8.12
CA LEU A 49 23.37 -5.22 7.63
C LEU A 49 22.90 -6.25 8.66
N GLN A 50 23.10 -5.99 9.96
CA GLN A 50 22.58 -6.83 11.04
C GLN A 50 21.05 -6.77 11.12
N GLN A 51 20.46 -5.58 11.00
CA GLN A 51 18.99 -5.44 10.93
C GLN A 51 18.40 -6.21 9.75
N ALA A 52 19.04 -6.13 8.58
CA ALA A 52 18.63 -6.90 7.40
C ALA A 52 18.71 -8.41 7.65
N ALA A 53 19.80 -8.87 8.27
CA ALA A 53 19.99 -10.29 8.60
C ALA A 53 18.99 -10.81 9.64
N ALA A 54 18.45 -9.92 10.48
CA ALA A 54 17.46 -10.25 11.49
C ALA A 54 16.00 -10.11 11.01
N GLY A 55 15.76 -9.75 9.74
CA GLY A 55 14.40 -9.49 9.25
C GLY A 55 13.73 -8.30 9.92
N SER A 56 14.51 -7.34 10.44
CA SER A 56 13.96 -6.20 11.18
C SER A 56 13.37 -5.14 10.25
N CYS A 57 12.14 -4.70 10.54
CA CYS A 57 11.50 -3.56 9.85
C CYS A 57 12.34 -2.27 9.90
N GLY A 58 13.23 -2.12 10.90
CA GLY A 58 14.18 -1.00 10.97
C GLY A 58 15.12 -0.91 9.76
N PHE A 59 15.28 -1.99 8.99
CA PHE A 59 16.12 -1.95 7.79
C PHE A 59 15.58 -1.02 6.70
N TYR A 60 14.25 -0.78 6.65
CA TYR A 60 13.68 0.23 5.75
C TYR A 60 14.22 1.63 6.04
N ASP A 61 14.44 1.96 7.32
CA ASP A 61 15.06 3.22 7.73
C ASP A 61 16.52 3.29 7.29
N CYS A 62 17.26 2.20 7.45
CA CYS A 62 18.64 2.11 6.98
C CYS A 62 18.76 2.35 5.48
N PHE A 63 17.85 1.78 4.68
CA PHE A 63 17.82 2.01 3.24
C PHE A 63 17.56 3.48 2.93
N GLU A 64 16.51 4.07 3.51
CA GLU A 64 16.13 5.46 3.27
C GLU A 64 17.21 6.46 3.72
N GLN A 65 17.89 6.19 4.84
CA GLN A 65 19.00 7.02 5.32
C GLN A 65 20.21 6.97 4.39
N ARG A 66 20.46 5.84 3.72
CA ARG A 66 21.55 5.74 2.73
C ARG A 66 21.16 6.31 1.38
N PHE A 67 19.91 6.10 0.98
CA PHE A 67 19.33 6.50 -0.29
C PHE A 67 18.01 7.24 -0.04
N PRO A 68 18.04 8.57 0.14
CA PRO A 68 16.87 9.36 0.51
C PRO A 68 15.91 9.51 -0.68
N CYS A 69 15.11 8.47 -0.91
CA CYS A 69 14.21 8.37 -2.04
C CYS A 69 12.85 9.04 -1.81
N GLY A 70 12.48 9.28 -0.55
CA GLY A 70 11.20 9.83 -0.13
C GLY A 70 10.01 9.09 -0.76
N ASN A 71 9.01 9.86 -1.18
CA ASN A 71 7.79 9.33 -1.80
C ASN A 71 8.04 8.65 -3.17
N CYS A 72 9.21 8.86 -3.77
CA CYS A 72 9.58 8.29 -5.05
C CYS A 72 10.27 6.92 -4.97
N GLY A 73 10.64 6.50 -3.75
CA GLY A 73 11.17 5.18 -3.46
C GLY A 73 10.12 4.17 -3.03
N PHE A 74 10.59 3.03 -2.55
CA PHE A 74 9.77 2.14 -1.72
C PHE A 74 9.59 2.83 -0.36
N ASN A 75 8.55 3.66 -0.28
CA ASN A 75 8.39 4.69 0.76
C ASN A 75 8.48 4.08 2.16
N LYS A 76 9.47 4.53 2.93
CA LYS A 76 9.65 4.21 4.36
C LYS A 76 8.33 4.26 5.13
N HIS A 77 7.50 5.29 4.92
CA HIS A 77 6.27 5.50 5.69
C HIS A 77 5.30 4.34 5.55
N TYR A 78 5.22 3.70 4.39
CA TYR A 78 4.31 2.58 4.15
C TYR A 78 4.99 1.25 4.42
N SER A 79 6.20 1.06 3.90
CA SER A 79 6.91 -0.21 4.02
C SER A 79 7.28 -0.56 5.46
N THR A 80 7.69 0.43 6.25
CA THR A 80 7.98 0.24 7.68
C THR A 80 6.70 0.04 8.46
N TYR A 81 5.68 0.87 8.20
CA TYR A 81 4.39 0.77 8.88
C TYR A 81 3.72 -0.59 8.65
N ASP A 82 3.63 -1.05 7.40
CA ASP A 82 3.02 -2.33 7.05
C ASP A 82 3.83 -3.49 7.67
N CYS A 83 5.16 -3.42 7.62
CA CYS A 83 6.02 -4.40 8.26
C CYS A 83 5.76 -4.47 9.77
N GLU A 84 5.86 -3.35 10.48
CA GLU A 84 5.67 -3.28 11.92
C GLU A 84 4.27 -3.74 12.33
N LYS A 85 3.26 -3.42 11.53
CA LYS A 85 1.87 -3.81 11.80
C LYS A 85 1.71 -5.31 11.89
N PHE A 86 2.34 -6.09 11.01
CA PHE A 86 2.32 -7.55 11.10
C PHE A 86 2.89 -8.08 12.43
N TYR A 87 3.86 -7.38 13.02
CA TYR A 87 4.53 -7.79 14.26
C TYR A 87 3.91 -7.20 15.54
N LEU A 88 2.93 -6.29 15.43
CA LEU A 88 2.23 -5.80 16.61
C LEU A 88 1.49 -6.95 17.31
N PRO A 89 1.58 -7.09 18.65
CA PRO A 89 1.00 -8.22 19.37
C PRO A 89 -0.51 -8.40 19.13
N VAL A 90 -1.25 -7.31 18.90
CA VAL A 90 -2.69 -7.36 18.61
C VAL A 90 -3.01 -8.09 17.31
N TYR A 91 -2.11 -8.09 16.32
CA TYR A 91 -2.29 -8.82 15.06
C TYR A 91 -1.49 -10.13 15.04
N TYR A 92 -0.19 -10.09 15.37
CA TYR A 92 0.69 -11.26 15.29
C TYR A 92 0.19 -12.46 16.10
N ASN A 93 -0.39 -12.21 17.28
CA ASN A 93 -0.89 -13.27 18.15
C ASN A 93 -2.19 -13.91 17.65
N GLN A 94 -2.91 -13.26 16.72
CA GLN A 94 -4.11 -13.83 16.10
C GLN A 94 -3.77 -14.85 15.01
N PHE A 95 -2.54 -14.81 14.47
CA PHE A 95 -2.09 -15.81 13.50
C PHE A 95 -1.82 -17.16 14.18
N ASN A 96 -2.18 -18.23 13.48
CA ASN A 96 -1.76 -19.58 13.83
C ASN A 96 -0.25 -19.76 13.56
N ASP A 97 0.32 -20.90 13.98
CA ASP A 97 1.76 -21.13 13.87
C ASP A 97 2.27 -21.12 12.42
N LEU A 98 1.47 -21.61 11.47
CA LEU A 98 1.82 -21.57 10.05
C LEU A 98 1.82 -20.12 9.53
N GLY A 99 0.84 -19.31 9.93
CA GLY A 99 0.73 -17.90 9.63
C GLY A 99 1.91 -17.10 10.18
N LYS A 100 2.31 -17.34 11.42
CA LYS A 100 3.50 -16.70 12.02
C LYS A 100 4.80 -17.04 11.29
N ARG A 101 4.95 -18.30 10.87
CA ARG A 101 6.08 -18.73 10.04
C ARG A 101 6.06 -18.05 8.66
N TRP A 102 4.89 -17.93 8.04
CA TRP A 102 4.71 -17.20 6.79
C TRP A 102 5.10 -15.72 6.93
N ILE A 103 4.61 -15.02 7.97
CA ILE A 103 4.96 -13.62 8.24
C ILE A 103 6.48 -13.45 8.30
N ASN A 104 7.16 -14.26 9.11
CA ASN A 104 8.61 -14.16 9.28
C ASN A 104 9.36 -14.41 7.97
N ALA A 105 9.00 -15.48 7.25
CA ALA A 105 9.67 -15.82 5.99
C ALA A 105 9.41 -14.80 4.87
N THR A 106 8.21 -14.22 4.82
CA THR A 106 7.87 -13.17 3.86
C THR A 106 8.56 -11.84 4.19
N GLY A 107 8.64 -11.47 5.48
CA GLY A 107 9.41 -10.31 5.94
C GLY A 107 10.89 -10.43 5.58
N ASP A 108 11.50 -11.60 5.87
CA ASP A 108 12.89 -11.90 5.50
C ASP A 108 13.11 -11.82 3.99
N CYS A 109 12.18 -12.35 3.18
CA CYS A 109 12.25 -12.29 1.72
C CYS A 109 12.29 -10.84 1.22
N LEU A 110 11.38 -9.99 1.70
CA LEU A 110 11.30 -8.58 1.30
C LEU A 110 12.56 -7.80 1.71
N ILE A 111 13.01 -7.97 2.95
CA ILE A 111 14.19 -7.29 3.48
C ILE A 111 15.46 -7.72 2.71
N ASN A 112 15.60 -9.00 2.38
CA ASN A 112 16.73 -9.47 1.59
C ASN A 112 16.73 -8.92 0.16
N THR A 113 15.56 -8.77 -0.48
CA THR A 113 15.48 -8.08 -1.79
C THR A 113 15.92 -6.62 -1.65
N LEU A 114 15.43 -5.89 -0.65
CA LEU A 114 15.83 -4.49 -0.46
C LEU A 114 17.33 -4.36 -0.16
N LYS A 115 17.90 -5.31 0.59
CA LYS A 115 19.32 -5.34 0.93
C LYS A 115 20.21 -5.39 -0.30
N GLN A 116 19.78 -6.05 -1.38
CA GLN A 116 20.54 -6.08 -2.64
C GLN A 116 20.72 -4.69 -3.25
N PHE A 117 19.79 -3.77 -3.02
CA PHE A 117 19.92 -2.36 -3.40
C PHE A 117 20.77 -1.59 -2.40
N TYR A 118 20.61 -1.87 -1.11
CA TYR A 118 21.35 -1.20 -0.04
C TYR A 118 22.87 -1.30 -0.18
N THR A 119 23.40 -2.36 -0.78
CA THR A 119 24.85 -2.56 -0.94
C THR A 119 25.40 -2.03 -2.27
N GLN A 120 24.59 -1.37 -3.10
CA GLN A 120 25.04 -0.83 -4.39
C GLN A 120 25.70 0.55 -4.25
N ASP A 121 26.53 0.93 -5.21
CA ASP A 121 27.16 2.25 -5.24
C ASP A 121 26.21 3.36 -5.70
N THR A 122 25.16 3.01 -6.44
CA THR A 122 24.07 3.93 -6.82
C THR A 122 22.76 3.16 -6.96
N VAL A 123 21.62 3.84 -6.82
CA VAL A 123 20.30 3.26 -7.09
C VAL A 123 19.41 4.22 -7.87
N ARG A 124 18.36 3.69 -8.50
CA ARG A 124 17.26 4.50 -9.05
C ARG A 124 16.02 4.26 -8.20
N CYS A 125 15.60 5.26 -7.44
CA CYS A 125 14.48 5.13 -6.49
C CYS A 125 13.22 4.54 -7.12
N ARG A 126 12.89 4.94 -8.36
CA ARG A 126 11.75 4.38 -9.09
C ARG A 126 11.92 2.90 -9.39
N MET A 127 13.12 2.48 -9.77
CA MET A 127 13.43 1.07 -10.03
C MET A 127 13.32 0.25 -8.75
N VAL A 128 13.87 0.73 -7.64
CA VAL A 128 13.74 0.09 -6.33
C VAL A 128 12.26 -0.07 -5.97
N LYS A 129 11.46 0.99 -6.11
CA LYS A 129 10.01 0.96 -5.87
C LYS A 129 9.31 -0.11 -6.72
N THR A 130 9.53 -0.12 -8.04
CA THR A 130 8.89 -1.09 -8.93
C THR A 130 9.32 -2.51 -8.61
N THR A 131 10.62 -2.75 -8.42
CA THR A 131 11.14 -4.08 -8.10
C THR A 131 10.61 -4.57 -6.76
N MET A 132 10.60 -3.73 -5.73
CA MET A 132 10.06 -4.11 -4.42
C MET A 132 8.58 -4.45 -4.49
N MET A 133 7.78 -3.66 -5.23
CA MET A 133 6.35 -3.96 -5.43
C MET A 133 6.16 -5.31 -6.13
N ASP A 134 6.88 -5.58 -7.21
CA ASP A 134 6.78 -6.85 -7.93
C ASP A 134 7.25 -8.04 -7.05
N HIS A 135 8.20 -7.79 -6.15
CA HIS A 135 8.66 -8.78 -5.17
C HIS A 135 7.69 -9.00 -4.00
N VAL A 136 6.75 -8.10 -3.69
CA VAL A 136 5.70 -8.36 -2.69
C VAL A 136 4.92 -9.61 -3.06
N SER A 137 4.39 -9.64 -4.28
CA SER A 137 3.65 -10.80 -4.80
C SER A 137 4.50 -12.08 -4.80
N THR A 138 5.78 -11.96 -5.16
CA THR A 138 6.71 -13.10 -5.14
C THR A 138 6.97 -13.62 -3.73
N CYS A 139 7.28 -12.75 -2.77
CA CYS A 139 7.54 -13.12 -1.38
C CYS A 139 6.29 -13.63 -0.65
N TYR A 140 5.10 -13.26 -1.10
CA TYR A 140 3.84 -13.75 -0.54
C TYR A 140 3.57 -15.19 -0.99
N LEU A 141 3.95 -15.54 -2.22
CA LEU A 141 3.69 -16.85 -2.81
C LEU A 141 4.88 -17.83 -2.67
N HIS A 142 6.10 -17.31 -2.61
CA HIS A 142 7.35 -18.07 -2.77
C HIS A 142 8.43 -17.57 -1.79
N ASN A 143 8.16 -17.59 -0.48
CA ASN A 143 9.16 -17.28 0.54
C ASN A 143 10.10 -18.46 0.84
N SER A 144 11.13 -18.20 1.64
CA SER A 144 12.17 -19.17 2.03
C SER A 144 11.66 -20.36 2.83
N ALA A 145 10.49 -20.25 3.48
CA ALA A 145 9.87 -21.34 4.22
C ALA A 145 9.02 -22.26 3.31
N ASN A 146 8.89 -21.95 2.03
CA ASN A 146 7.99 -22.60 1.08
C ASN A 146 6.54 -22.65 1.60
N ILE A 147 6.11 -21.55 2.21
CA ILE A 147 4.72 -21.35 2.65
C ILE A 147 4.18 -20.21 1.80
N SER A 148 3.12 -20.46 1.04
CA SER A 148 2.45 -19.45 0.23
C SER A 148 1.34 -18.76 1.03
N PHE A 149 0.92 -17.59 0.56
CA PHE A 149 -0.27 -16.92 1.07
C PHE A 149 -1.50 -17.82 0.99
N CYS A 150 -1.60 -18.69 -0.03
CA CYS A 150 -2.72 -19.61 -0.17
C CYS A 150 -2.78 -20.66 0.94
N ASP A 151 -1.63 -21.05 1.49
CA ASP A 151 -1.56 -22.04 2.57
C ASP A 151 -2.06 -21.48 3.91
N ILE A 152 -1.97 -20.16 4.10
CA ILE A 152 -2.32 -19.50 5.37
C ILE A 152 -3.60 -18.69 5.31
N PHE A 153 -4.07 -18.33 4.11
CA PHE A 153 -5.11 -17.31 3.93
C PHE A 153 -6.39 -17.64 4.68
N TRP A 154 -6.94 -18.84 4.47
CA TRP A 154 -8.25 -19.19 5.01
C TRP A 154 -8.26 -19.33 6.54
N ASP A 155 -7.20 -19.93 7.08
CA ASP A 155 -7.09 -20.17 8.53
C ASP A 155 -6.71 -18.91 9.31
N ASN A 156 -6.14 -17.91 8.63
CA ASN A 156 -5.72 -16.65 9.23
C ASN A 156 -6.50 -15.43 8.70
N LYS A 157 -7.63 -15.65 8.01
CA LYS A 157 -8.35 -14.59 7.29
C LYS A 157 -8.69 -13.40 8.18
N ASP A 158 -9.13 -13.63 9.42
CA ASP A 158 -9.55 -12.54 10.31
C ASP A 158 -8.35 -11.73 10.79
N ALA A 159 -7.22 -12.39 11.07
CA ALA A 159 -5.96 -11.74 11.41
C ALA A 159 -5.41 -10.92 10.22
N LEU A 160 -5.45 -11.48 9.00
CA LEU A 160 -5.06 -10.78 7.77
C LEU A 160 -5.93 -9.55 7.50
N MET A 161 -7.25 -9.68 7.62
CA MET A 161 -8.19 -8.55 7.48
C MET A 161 -8.07 -7.53 8.61
N GLY A 162 -7.48 -7.92 9.75
CA GLY A 162 -7.08 -7.03 10.83
C GLY A 162 -5.83 -6.21 10.48
N VAL A 163 -4.83 -6.81 9.84
CA VAL A 163 -3.63 -6.09 9.37
C VAL A 163 -3.99 -5.15 8.21
N TYR A 164 -4.70 -5.64 7.21
CA TYR A 164 -5.20 -4.86 6.07
C TYR A 164 -6.52 -4.17 6.42
N GLU A 165 -6.44 -3.18 7.30
CA GLU A 165 -7.63 -2.42 7.71
C GLU A 165 -8.33 -1.81 6.50
N ALA A 166 -9.64 -1.69 6.65
CA ALA A 166 -10.51 -1.25 5.59
C ALA A 166 -10.15 0.21 5.17
N ASP A 167 -9.78 1.06 6.13
CA ASP A 167 -9.33 2.42 5.88
C ASP A 167 -7.97 2.51 5.14
N SER A 168 -7.14 1.46 5.15
CA SER A 168 -5.95 1.37 4.30
C SER A 168 -6.32 1.43 2.81
N PHE A 169 -7.55 1.06 2.42
CA PHE A 169 -8.10 1.29 1.07
C PHE A 169 -8.51 2.74 0.80
N LEU A 170 -8.27 3.67 1.73
CA LEU A 170 -8.43 5.12 1.54
C LEU A 170 -7.09 5.86 1.65
N GLN A 171 -6.00 5.14 1.95
CA GLN A 171 -4.65 5.69 2.04
C GLN A 171 -4.03 5.93 0.65
N PRO A 172 -2.85 6.57 0.56
CA PRO A 172 -2.27 6.95 -0.73
C PRO A 172 -2.02 5.77 -1.69
N THR A 173 -1.80 6.10 -2.96
CA THR A 173 -1.83 5.19 -4.10
C THR A 173 -0.94 3.95 -3.99
N GLU A 174 0.13 4.03 -3.21
CA GLU A 174 1.09 2.95 -3.00
C GLU A 174 0.51 1.82 -2.15
N ILE A 175 -0.17 2.15 -1.05
CA ILE A 175 -0.84 1.16 -0.21
C ILE A 175 -1.98 0.52 -1.00
N HIS A 176 -2.73 1.30 -1.79
CA HIS A 176 -3.76 0.76 -2.68
C HIS A 176 -3.19 -0.30 -3.62
N ARG A 177 -2.01 -0.07 -4.19
CA ARG A 177 -1.39 -1.05 -5.10
C ARG A 177 -1.06 -2.35 -4.36
N ILE A 178 -0.45 -2.27 -3.18
CA ILE A 178 -0.14 -3.47 -2.36
C ILE A 178 -1.44 -4.20 -2.01
N LEU A 179 -2.45 -3.50 -1.50
CA LEU A 179 -3.74 -4.10 -1.15
C LEU A 179 -4.45 -4.72 -2.36
N PHE A 180 -4.35 -4.09 -3.53
CA PHE A 180 -4.89 -4.64 -4.76
C PHE A 180 -4.18 -5.93 -5.17
N GLU A 181 -2.84 -5.96 -5.13
CA GLU A 181 -2.04 -7.16 -5.40
C GLU A 181 -2.38 -8.28 -4.39
N VAL A 182 -2.44 -7.97 -3.10
CA VAL A 182 -2.83 -8.93 -2.04
C VAL A 182 -4.27 -9.43 -2.26
N GLY A 183 -5.20 -8.55 -2.64
CA GLY A 183 -6.57 -8.91 -2.98
C GLY A 183 -6.66 -9.86 -4.18
N GLN A 184 -5.84 -9.63 -5.22
CA GLN A 184 -5.74 -10.54 -6.36
C GLN A 184 -5.15 -11.91 -5.96
N ILE A 185 -4.14 -11.93 -5.09
CA ILE A 185 -3.59 -13.17 -4.55
C ILE A 185 -4.66 -13.91 -3.74
N GLY A 186 -5.36 -13.23 -2.83
CA GLY A 186 -6.45 -13.80 -2.03
C GLY A 186 -7.56 -14.37 -2.91
N ALA A 187 -7.96 -13.67 -3.98
CA ALA A 187 -8.94 -14.16 -4.93
C ALA A 187 -8.50 -15.45 -5.65
N ARG A 188 -7.20 -15.57 -6.00
CA ARG A 188 -6.65 -16.80 -6.58
C ARG A 188 -6.61 -17.93 -5.56
N CYS A 189 -6.21 -17.62 -4.33
CA CYS A 189 -6.14 -18.57 -3.21
C CYS A 189 -7.53 -19.01 -2.70
N ALA A 190 -8.58 -18.27 -3.03
CA ALA A 190 -9.93 -18.61 -2.61
C ALA A 190 -10.42 -19.93 -3.20
N GLY A 191 -9.97 -20.29 -4.42
CA GLY A 191 -10.36 -21.53 -5.09
C GLY A 191 -11.89 -21.73 -5.08
N ASP A 192 -12.34 -22.88 -4.59
CA ASP A 192 -13.76 -23.24 -4.51
C ASP A 192 -14.56 -22.38 -3.50
N ARG A 193 -13.87 -21.66 -2.60
CA ARG A 193 -14.47 -20.77 -1.59
C ARG A 193 -14.62 -19.33 -2.10
N GLY A 194 -14.64 -19.12 -3.41
CA GLY A 194 -14.76 -17.79 -4.03
C GLY A 194 -16.03 -17.02 -3.61
N SER A 195 -17.15 -17.71 -3.33
CA SER A 195 -18.37 -17.07 -2.83
C SER A 195 -18.20 -16.53 -1.41
N GLU A 196 -17.57 -17.30 -0.52
CA GLU A 196 -17.24 -16.87 0.84
C GLU A 196 -16.27 -15.70 0.83
N PHE A 197 -15.25 -15.75 -0.03
CA PHE A 197 -14.28 -14.66 -0.20
C PHE A 197 -14.97 -13.35 -0.62
N ARG A 198 -15.88 -13.41 -1.60
CA ARG A 198 -16.66 -12.24 -2.02
C ARG A 198 -17.52 -11.69 -0.88
N THR A 199 -18.14 -12.56 -0.09
CA THR A 199 -18.97 -12.16 1.05
C THR A 199 -18.13 -11.44 2.10
N MET A 200 -17.00 -12.03 2.48
CA MET A 200 -16.04 -11.45 3.43
C MET A 200 -15.55 -10.06 2.98
N LEU A 201 -15.15 -9.91 1.71
CA LEU A 201 -14.74 -8.62 1.16
C LEU A 201 -15.88 -7.61 1.18
N THR A 202 -17.09 -8.03 0.81
CA THR A 202 -18.28 -7.16 0.77
C THR A 202 -18.61 -6.64 2.16
N GLU A 203 -18.65 -7.50 3.17
CA GLU A 203 -18.92 -7.12 4.57
C GLU A 203 -17.89 -6.12 5.09
N ARG A 204 -16.61 -6.26 4.71
CA ARG A 204 -15.55 -5.38 5.16
C ARG A 204 -15.55 -4.02 4.45
N LEU A 205 -15.84 -3.99 3.15
CA LEU A 205 -15.78 -2.78 2.33
C LEU A 205 -17.10 -1.97 2.35
N THR A 206 -18.23 -2.60 2.62
CA THR A 206 -19.55 -1.93 2.63
C THR A 206 -19.61 -0.72 3.57
N PRO A 207 -19.11 -0.79 4.82
CA PRO A 207 -19.08 0.36 5.72
C PRO A 207 -18.29 1.54 5.13
N LEU A 208 -17.14 1.29 4.52
CA LEU A 208 -16.33 2.35 3.89
C LEU A 208 -17.04 2.99 2.71
N LEU A 209 -17.65 2.18 1.84
CA LEU A 209 -18.37 2.68 0.67
C LEU A 209 -19.55 3.56 1.09
N SER A 210 -20.23 3.18 2.18
CA SER A 210 -21.31 3.98 2.76
C SER A 210 -20.80 5.31 3.33
N GLN A 211 -19.66 5.29 4.03
CA GLN A 211 -19.04 6.47 4.62
C GLN A 211 -18.50 7.42 3.54
N ALA A 212 -17.78 6.91 2.54
CA ALA A 212 -17.30 7.68 1.40
C ALA A 212 -18.48 8.30 0.60
N GLY A 213 -19.55 7.52 0.40
CA GLY A 213 -20.79 8.01 -0.22
C GLY A 213 -21.41 9.18 0.56
N SER A 214 -21.48 9.08 1.89
CA SER A 214 -22.00 10.15 2.74
C SER A 214 -21.13 11.41 2.71
N HIS A 215 -19.79 11.27 2.76
CA HIS A 215 -18.87 12.40 2.68
C HIS A 215 -18.91 13.10 1.32
N LEU A 216 -19.04 12.35 0.22
CA LEU A 216 -19.22 12.93 -1.13
C LEU A 216 -20.54 13.68 -1.25
N GLN A 217 -21.62 13.15 -0.66
CA GLN A 217 -22.92 13.84 -0.62
C GLN A 217 -22.85 15.12 0.22
N GLU A 218 -22.21 15.09 1.38
CA GLU A 218 -22.00 16.25 2.24
C GLU A 218 -21.12 17.31 1.58
N ALA A 219 -20.01 16.91 0.96
CA ALA A 219 -19.14 17.80 0.21
C ALA A 219 -19.89 18.45 -0.97
N GLY A 220 -20.64 17.65 -1.73
CA GLY A 220 -21.50 18.14 -2.81
C GLY A 220 -22.62 19.07 -2.32
N GLN A 221 -23.12 18.88 -1.09
CA GLN A 221 -24.10 19.77 -0.47
C GLN A 221 -23.46 21.09 -0.02
N ARG A 222 -22.25 21.04 0.58
CA ARG A 222 -21.49 22.23 0.99
C ARG A 222 -21.13 23.10 -0.22
N VAL A 223 -20.66 22.48 -1.31
CA VAL A 223 -20.38 23.19 -2.58
C VAL A 223 -21.65 23.84 -3.13
N ARG A 224 -22.78 23.12 -3.17
CA ARG A 224 -24.07 23.70 -3.61
C ARG A 224 -24.53 24.87 -2.74
N ASN A 225 -24.42 24.76 -1.42
CA ASN A 225 -24.80 25.81 -0.48
C ASN A 225 -23.88 27.05 -0.61
N TRP A 226 -22.59 26.83 -0.87
CA TRP A 226 -21.64 27.90 -1.17
C TRP A 226 -21.99 28.61 -2.48
N PHE A 227 -22.26 27.86 -3.56
CA PHE A 227 -22.72 28.42 -4.83
C PHE A 227 -24.05 29.18 -4.68
N SER A 228 -25.03 28.67 -3.95
CA SER A 228 -26.30 29.39 -3.75
C SER A 228 -26.13 30.67 -2.91
N GLY A 229 -25.16 30.69 -1.99
CA GLY A 229 -24.79 31.86 -1.19
C GLY A 229 -24.09 32.98 -1.99
N ILE A 230 -23.43 32.64 -3.11
CA ILE A 230 -22.77 33.62 -3.99
C ILE A 230 -23.79 34.42 -4.81
N PHE A 231 -24.91 33.82 -5.20
CA PHE A 231 -25.96 34.46 -6.00
C PHE A 231 -27.09 35.09 -5.17
N THR A 232 -26.96 35.11 -3.85
CA THR A 232 -27.92 35.71 -2.90
C THR A 232 -27.33 36.89 -2.11
N LYS A 233 -26.16 37.39 -2.52
CA LYS A 233 -25.63 38.73 -2.20
C LYS A 233 -25.58 39.56 -3.48
#